data_AF-A0A535CIQ0-F1
#
_entry.id   AF-A0A535CIQ0-F1
#
_cell.length_a   1.000
_cell.length_b   1.000
_cell.length_c   1.000
_cell.angle_alpha   90.00
_cell.angle_beta   90.00
_cell.angle_gamma   90.00
#
_symmetry.space_group_name_H-M   'P 1'
#
loop_
_entity.id
_entity.type
_entity.pdbx_description
1 polymer ?
#
loop_
_entity_poly.entity_id
_entity_poly.type
_entity_poly.pdbx_seq_one_letter_code
_entity_poly.pdbx_strand_id
1 'polypeptide(L)'
;MRELFQELVHQLECGETVAMATIVRRKGSVPREVGAKMLVHRGGRISGTVGGGCGEAEVWRSALNVIDTQRPNTIQVDLTEEIAMESQGVCGGIFDVFIQPWHSAMLPGQPAMQEVALAIQQALEGEQAIVLLTVVAAAGPWRTHIGQHMLVHEGGAAIGSLPLAGMTQAVLTPQLVESAQRAISAGKPHIEKITGPENNWADIFVEPFLPRPVFLIAGAGHIAAPLASIAHLMNYSVSVTDDRASFASRERFPDAKRLLVGDIEETLRNYPITPRTHIVLVTRAHAHDVQGLRAIIDSPAAYIGMIGSQRRVWAVFKLLHEEGIPPEKLLRVRAPIGLDLGGSTPEEIALCIMAEITMLHHGGSGVPMSESLPPGGCPRPRRHLLSMSRRERSCDPSLLPHSGRPTPPGYVPGESTPPPCYTMPPRFAGFHGARTYRPRRHPENHAGRSGHSPGHSTIGNSLDRRSAPARKKRSLLLAYSYPAAHRPFRSTPAHSVDRSIALARNAPALAGSAGDGLTPVPR
;
A
#
# COMPACT_ATOMS: atom_id res chain seq x y z
N MET A 1 -9.91 -8.00 -3.61
CA MET A 1 -9.26 -8.45 -4.87
C MET A 1 -8.90 -9.93 -4.83
N ARG A 2 -8.09 -10.40 -3.86
CA ARG A 2 -7.75 -11.83 -3.70
C ARG A 2 -8.98 -12.76 -3.76
N GLU A 3 -9.98 -12.51 -2.91
CA GLU A 3 -11.22 -13.31 -2.87
C GLU A 3 -11.97 -13.30 -4.20
N LEU A 4 -11.94 -12.18 -4.93
CA LEU A 4 -12.58 -12.05 -6.23
C LEU A 4 -11.92 -12.96 -7.28
N PHE A 5 -10.58 -13.03 -7.29
CA PHE A 5 -9.84 -13.92 -8.19
C PHE A 5 -9.92 -15.38 -7.77
N GLN A 6 -9.96 -15.67 -6.47
CA GLN A 6 -10.25 -17.03 -5.96
C GLN A 6 -11.61 -17.52 -6.44
N GLU A 7 -12.64 -16.67 -6.36
CA GLU A 7 -13.97 -17.00 -6.87
C GLU A 7 -13.96 -17.16 -8.40
N LEU A 8 -13.31 -16.26 -9.13
CA LEU A 8 -13.20 -16.35 -10.59
C LEU A 8 -12.56 -17.67 -11.02
N VAL A 9 -11.41 -18.04 -10.44
CA VAL A 9 -10.73 -19.30 -10.73
C VAL A 9 -11.67 -20.48 -10.50
N HIS A 10 -12.38 -20.50 -9.36
CA HIS A 10 -13.33 -21.56 -9.06
C HIS A 10 -14.46 -21.67 -10.10
N GLN A 11 -15.04 -20.55 -10.56
CA GLN A 11 -16.09 -20.60 -11.59
C GLN A 11 -15.56 -21.11 -12.93
N LEU A 12 -14.37 -20.67 -13.33
CA LEU A 12 -13.75 -21.11 -14.59
C LEU A 12 -13.41 -22.60 -14.56
N GLU A 13 -12.97 -23.12 -13.41
CA GLU A 13 -12.76 -24.56 -13.18
C GLU A 13 -14.06 -25.37 -13.30
N CYS A 14 -15.19 -24.80 -12.88
CA CYS A 14 -16.52 -25.38 -13.07
C CYS A 14 -17.04 -25.27 -14.51
N GLY A 15 -16.30 -24.64 -15.42
CA GLY A 15 -16.70 -24.44 -16.82
C GLY A 15 -17.74 -23.32 -17.01
N GLU A 16 -17.94 -22.47 -15.99
CA GLU A 16 -18.89 -21.35 -16.06
C GLU A 16 -18.26 -20.13 -16.73
N THR A 17 -19.07 -19.38 -17.48
CA THR A 17 -18.70 -18.05 -17.97
C THR A 17 -19.16 -16.99 -16.98
N VAL A 18 -18.22 -16.12 -16.58
CA VAL A 18 -18.48 -14.98 -15.68
C VAL A 18 -18.14 -13.68 -16.40
N ALA A 19 -18.97 -12.65 -16.31
CA ALA A 19 -18.58 -11.34 -16.79
C ALA A 19 -17.81 -10.57 -15.70
N MET A 20 -16.65 -10.04 -16.05
CA MET A 20 -15.89 -9.13 -15.20
C MET A 20 -16.05 -7.71 -15.72
N ALA A 21 -16.64 -6.85 -14.89
CA ALA A 21 -16.72 -5.41 -15.09
C ALA A 21 -15.57 -4.74 -14.33
N THR A 22 -14.77 -3.90 -15.02
CA THR A 22 -13.64 -3.17 -14.44
C THR A 22 -13.73 -1.69 -14.79
N ILE A 23 -13.57 -0.81 -13.80
CA ILE A 23 -13.46 0.64 -14.06
C ILE A 23 -12.10 0.92 -14.71
N VAL A 24 -12.09 1.39 -15.96
CA VAL A 24 -10.87 1.61 -16.74
C VAL A 24 -10.50 3.09 -16.88
N ARG A 25 -11.48 4.00 -16.76
CA ARG A 25 -11.26 5.45 -16.72
C ARG A 25 -12.23 6.12 -15.76
N ARG A 26 -11.83 7.27 -15.23
CA ARG A 26 -12.70 8.13 -14.44
C ARG A 26 -12.40 9.60 -14.65
N LYS A 27 -13.40 10.44 -14.42
CA LYS A 27 -13.30 11.89 -14.38
C LYS A 27 -14.22 12.41 -13.27
N GLY A 28 -13.69 13.32 -12.44
CA GLY A 28 -14.44 13.87 -11.31
C GLY A 28 -14.48 12.93 -10.09
N SER A 29 -15.42 13.19 -9.19
CA SER A 29 -15.58 12.42 -7.94
C SER A 29 -16.47 11.21 -8.19
N VAL A 30 -15.87 10.03 -8.17
CA VAL A 30 -16.55 8.75 -8.38
C VAL A 30 -16.35 7.87 -7.14
N PRO A 31 -17.30 6.96 -6.83
CA PRO A 31 -17.31 6.19 -5.59
C PRO A 31 -16.16 5.17 -5.48
N ARG A 32 -15.60 4.75 -6.61
CA ARG A 32 -14.53 3.76 -6.69
C ARG A 32 -13.40 4.20 -7.60
N GLU A 33 -12.20 3.70 -7.32
CA GLU A 33 -10.98 3.98 -8.07
C GLU A 33 -10.91 3.15 -9.36
N VAL A 34 -10.07 3.59 -10.31
CA VAL A 34 -9.73 2.80 -11.51
C VAL A 34 -9.14 1.46 -11.06
N GLY A 35 -9.54 0.37 -11.72
CA GLY A 35 -9.22 -1.01 -11.33
C GLY A 35 -10.22 -1.64 -10.35
N ALA A 36 -11.24 -0.91 -9.87
CA ALA A 36 -12.34 -1.53 -9.15
C ALA A 36 -13.09 -2.52 -10.05
N LYS A 37 -13.47 -3.67 -9.47
CA LYS A 37 -14.03 -4.81 -10.20
C LYS A 37 -15.34 -5.29 -9.61
N MET A 38 -16.21 -5.77 -10.48
CA MET A 38 -17.43 -6.52 -10.16
C MET A 38 -17.52 -7.75 -11.06
N LEU A 39 -17.71 -8.92 -10.47
CA LEU A 39 -18.05 -10.16 -11.17
C LEU A 39 -19.57 -10.29 -11.22
N VAL A 40 -20.08 -10.65 -12.39
CA VAL A 40 -21.50 -10.97 -12.61
C VAL A 40 -21.59 -12.39 -13.14
N HIS A 41 -22.35 -13.21 -12.45
CA HIS A 41 -22.59 -14.61 -12.81
C HIS A 41 -23.83 -14.71 -13.71
N ARG A 42 -23.94 -15.80 -14.49
CA ARG A 42 -25.10 -16.03 -15.38
C ARG A 42 -26.45 -15.99 -14.63
N GLY A 43 -26.49 -16.45 -13.38
CA GLY A 43 -27.67 -16.38 -12.52
C GLY A 43 -27.97 -15.00 -11.92
N GLY A 44 -27.23 -13.95 -12.30
CA GLY A 44 -27.43 -12.58 -11.80
C GLY A 44 -26.76 -12.29 -10.45
N ARG A 45 -26.16 -13.29 -9.80
CA ARG A 45 -25.35 -13.09 -8.58
C ARG A 45 -24.16 -12.18 -8.88
N ILE A 46 -23.81 -11.32 -7.93
CA ILE A 46 -22.67 -10.40 -8.02
C ILE A 46 -21.65 -10.61 -6.91
N SER A 47 -20.40 -10.31 -7.22
CA SER A 47 -19.30 -10.22 -6.23
C SER A 47 -18.44 -9.00 -6.55
N GLY A 48 -18.07 -8.21 -5.55
CA GLY A 48 -17.41 -6.92 -5.76
C GLY A 48 -18.40 -5.81 -6.16
N THR A 49 -17.90 -4.63 -6.49
CA THR A 49 -18.72 -3.45 -6.81
C THR A 49 -17.90 -2.44 -7.62
N VAL A 50 -18.56 -1.72 -8.52
CA VAL A 50 -17.99 -0.61 -9.28
C VAL A 50 -18.44 0.76 -8.74
N GLY A 51 -19.23 0.81 -7.67
CA GLY A 51 -19.66 2.09 -7.10
C GLY A 51 -20.98 2.08 -6.34
N GLY A 52 -21.79 1.02 -6.46
CA GLY A 52 -23.16 1.02 -5.96
C GLY A 52 -24.09 1.98 -6.74
N GLY A 53 -25.38 1.95 -6.42
CA GLY A 53 -26.38 2.88 -7.00
C GLY A 53 -26.85 2.52 -8.42
N CYS A 54 -27.46 3.49 -9.11
CA CYS A 54 -28.10 3.29 -10.41
C CYS A 54 -27.15 2.75 -11.49
N GLY A 55 -25.90 3.24 -11.51
CA GLY A 55 -24.91 2.91 -12.53
C GLY A 55 -24.50 1.45 -12.43
N GLU A 56 -24.51 0.87 -11.24
CA GLU A 56 -24.22 -0.55 -11.04
C GLU A 56 -25.30 -1.45 -11.67
N ALA A 57 -26.57 -1.03 -11.69
CA ALA A 57 -27.65 -1.78 -12.33
C ALA A 57 -27.52 -1.82 -13.86
N GLU A 58 -26.99 -0.75 -14.46
CA GLU A 58 -26.68 -0.72 -15.89
C GLU A 58 -25.48 -1.61 -16.22
N VAL A 59 -24.42 -1.54 -15.41
CA VAL A 59 -23.25 -2.43 -15.51
C VAL A 59 -23.67 -3.89 -15.42
N TRP A 60 -24.53 -4.21 -14.45
CA TRP A 60 -25.03 -5.56 -14.24
C TRP A 60 -25.83 -6.08 -15.45
N ARG A 61 -26.75 -5.27 -16.01
CA ARG A 61 -27.51 -5.64 -17.23
C ARG A 61 -26.59 -5.86 -18.42
N SER A 62 -25.63 -4.96 -18.64
CA SER A 62 -24.65 -5.08 -19.72
C SER A 62 -23.79 -6.34 -19.54
N ALA A 63 -23.41 -6.68 -18.30
CA ALA A 63 -22.64 -7.87 -17.99
C ALA A 63 -23.37 -9.18 -18.32
N LEU A 64 -24.67 -9.29 -18.03
CA LEU A 64 -25.47 -10.44 -18.47
C LEU A 64 -25.48 -10.58 -20.00
N ASN A 65 -25.65 -9.48 -20.73
CA ASN A 65 -25.58 -9.49 -22.20
C ASN A 65 -24.18 -9.87 -22.72
N VAL A 66 -23.11 -9.46 -22.04
CA VAL A 66 -21.73 -9.86 -22.38
C VAL A 66 -21.53 -11.37 -22.18
N ILE A 67 -22.12 -11.97 -21.16
CA ILE A 67 -22.12 -13.43 -20.96
C ILE A 67 -22.84 -14.13 -22.13
N ASP A 68 -23.98 -13.63 -22.57
CA ASP A 68 -24.74 -14.29 -23.64
C ASP A 68 -24.10 -14.11 -25.02
N THR A 69 -23.58 -12.91 -25.29
CA THR A 69 -23.01 -12.57 -26.61
C THR A 69 -21.55 -12.98 -26.77
N GLN A 70 -20.85 -13.29 -25.67
CA GLN A 70 -19.40 -13.53 -25.64
C GLN A 70 -18.58 -12.37 -26.23
N ARG A 71 -19.11 -11.15 -26.18
CA ARG A 71 -18.47 -9.95 -26.75
C ARG A 71 -18.23 -8.91 -25.67
N PRO A 72 -16.98 -8.45 -25.48
CA PRO A 72 -16.71 -7.35 -24.54
C PRO A 72 -17.47 -6.08 -24.91
N ASN A 73 -17.81 -5.29 -23.89
CA ASN A 73 -18.50 -4.02 -24.04
C ASN A 73 -17.93 -2.99 -23.06
N THR A 74 -17.90 -1.72 -23.47
CA THR A 74 -17.56 -0.60 -22.58
C THR A 74 -18.80 0.26 -22.41
N ILE A 75 -19.16 0.53 -21.17
CA ILE A 75 -20.24 1.47 -20.84
C ILE A 75 -19.67 2.66 -20.09
N GLN A 76 -20.28 3.83 -20.29
CA GLN A 76 -19.97 5.02 -19.53
C GLN A 76 -21.09 5.26 -18.54
N VAL A 77 -20.74 5.33 -17.26
CA VAL A 77 -21.66 5.67 -16.19
C VAL A 77 -21.46 7.14 -15.85
N ASP A 78 -22.54 7.91 -15.98
CA ASP A 78 -22.58 9.32 -15.64
C ASP A 78 -23.42 9.54 -14.38
N LEU A 79 -22.77 9.91 -13.28
CA LEU A 79 -23.44 10.23 -12.01
C LEU A 79 -23.71 11.74 -11.85
N THR A 80 -23.42 12.55 -12.86
CA THR A 80 -23.68 14.00 -12.82
C THR A 80 -25.15 14.33 -13.01
N GLU A 81 -25.91 13.47 -13.70
CA GLU A 81 -27.34 13.66 -13.96
C GLU A 81 -28.22 13.35 -12.75
N GLU A 82 -27.75 12.55 -11.79
CA GLU A 82 -28.50 12.17 -10.58
C GLU A 82 -28.55 13.23 -9.48
N ILE A 83 -28.04 14.45 -9.74
CA ILE A 83 -28.16 15.59 -8.85
C ILE A 83 -29.57 16.22 -8.97
N ALA A 84 -30.62 15.38 -8.95
CA ALA A 84 -32.02 15.78 -8.94
C ALA A 84 -32.60 15.61 -7.52
N MET A 85 -32.50 16.68 -6.72
CA MET A 85 -33.18 17.04 -5.45
C MET A 85 -33.58 16.01 -4.35
N GLU A 86 -33.45 14.68 -4.49
CA GLU A 86 -33.93 13.73 -3.45
C GLU A 86 -32.95 12.60 -3.06
N SER A 87 -31.78 12.46 -3.67
CA SER A 87 -30.83 11.38 -3.33
C SER A 87 -29.76 11.79 -2.31
N GLN A 88 -29.72 11.08 -1.18
CA GLN A 88 -28.68 11.23 -0.15
C GLN A 88 -27.35 10.64 -0.64
N GLY A 89 -26.45 11.52 -1.09
CA GLY A 89 -25.03 11.24 -1.30
C GLY A 89 -24.66 11.06 -2.77
N VAL A 90 -24.27 12.15 -3.46
CA VAL A 90 -23.98 12.10 -4.90
C VAL A 90 -22.50 12.32 -5.19
N CYS A 91 -21.83 11.25 -5.62
CA CYS A 91 -20.56 11.33 -6.33
C CYS A 91 -20.83 11.90 -7.74
N GLY A 92 -20.47 13.16 -8.01
CA GLY A 92 -20.76 13.83 -9.30
C GLY A 92 -19.69 13.61 -10.38
N GLY A 93 -19.36 12.36 -10.67
CA GLY A 93 -18.30 12.00 -11.63
C GLY A 93 -18.76 11.04 -12.72
N ILE A 94 -17.93 10.89 -13.75
CA ILE A 94 -18.16 10.01 -14.89
C ILE A 94 -17.07 8.94 -14.90
N PHE A 95 -17.41 7.69 -15.18
CA PHE A 95 -16.42 6.62 -15.29
C PHE A 95 -16.78 5.61 -16.38
N ASP A 96 -15.76 5.06 -17.02
CA ASP A 96 -15.89 4.04 -18.05
C ASP A 96 -15.68 2.66 -17.41
N VAL A 97 -16.61 1.73 -17.66
CA VAL A 97 -16.54 0.35 -17.18
C VAL A 97 -16.39 -0.57 -18.39
N PHE A 98 -15.24 -1.24 -18.47
CA PHE A 98 -14.99 -2.30 -19.44
C PHE A 98 -15.49 -3.63 -18.89
N ILE A 99 -16.34 -4.31 -19.66
CA ILE A 99 -17.01 -5.55 -19.28
C ILE A 99 -16.63 -6.61 -20.28
N GLN A 100 -16.05 -7.72 -19.80
CA GLN A 100 -15.63 -8.82 -20.65
C GLN A 100 -16.08 -10.18 -20.10
N PRO A 101 -16.36 -11.17 -20.96
CA PRO A 101 -16.61 -12.52 -20.52
C PRO A 101 -15.28 -13.18 -20.15
N TRP A 102 -15.24 -13.90 -19.04
CA TRP A 102 -14.19 -14.81 -18.64
C TRP A 102 -14.72 -16.23 -18.74
N HIS A 103 -13.99 -17.09 -19.44
CA HIS A 103 -14.37 -18.49 -19.70
C HIS A 103 -13.13 -19.37 -19.82
N SER A 104 -13.29 -20.70 -19.75
CA SER A 104 -12.19 -21.66 -19.90
C SER A 104 -11.83 -22.00 -21.36
N ALA A 105 -12.58 -21.51 -22.35
CA ALA A 105 -12.28 -21.77 -23.76
C ALA A 105 -10.94 -21.13 -24.19
N MET A 106 -10.16 -21.90 -24.95
CA MET A 106 -8.86 -21.47 -25.48
C MET A 106 -9.02 -20.61 -26.73
N LEU A 107 -8.34 -19.47 -26.77
CA LEU A 107 -8.28 -18.59 -27.93
C LEU A 107 -6.88 -18.68 -28.56
N PRO A 108 -6.74 -18.87 -29.89
CA PRO A 108 -5.43 -18.96 -30.53
C PRO A 108 -4.56 -17.72 -30.25
N GLY A 109 -3.31 -17.95 -29.82
CA GLY A 109 -2.35 -16.87 -29.55
C GLY A 109 -2.62 -16.05 -28.28
N GLN A 110 -3.56 -16.48 -27.44
CA GLN A 110 -3.90 -15.86 -26.16
C GLN A 110 -3.64 -16.83 -25.00
N PRO A 111 -3.20 -16.34 -23.83
CA PRO A 111 -3.15 -17.16 -22.63
C PRO A 111 -4.58 -17.57 -22.24
N ALA A 112 -4.73 -18.76 -21.68
CA ALA A 112 -6.05 -19.19 -21.20
C ALA A 112 -6.50 -18.23 -20.08
N MET A 113 -7.73 -17.74 -20.13
CA MET A 113 -8.23 -16.82 -19.08
C MET A 113 -8.20 -17.46 -17.69
N GLN A 114 -8.37 -18.78 -17.59
CA GLN A 114 -8.20 -19.52 -16.34
C GLN A 114 -6.75 -19.48 -15.82
N GLU A 115 -5.76 -19.68 -16.70
CA GLU A 115 -4.34 -19.56 -16.34
C GLU A 115 -3.99 -18.13 -15.91
N VAL A 116 -4.56 -17.13 -16.59
CA VAL A 116 -4.41 -15.72 -16.23
C VAL A 116 -4.95 -15.45 -14.83
N ALA A 117 -6.18 -15.89 -14.55
CA ALA A 117 -6.81 -15.73 -13.24
C ALA A 117 -6.01 -16.43 -12.13
N LEU A 118 -5.50 -17.64 -12.40
CA LEU A 118 -4.67 -18.41 -11.47
C LEU A 118 -3.34 -17.71 -11.19
N ALA A 119 -2.65 -17.20 -12.22
CA ALA A 119 -1.40 -16.47 -12.06
C ALA A 119 -1.58 -15.21 -11.20
N ILE A 120 -2.69 -14.49 -11.39
CA ILE A 120 -3.04 -13.31 -10.57
C ILE A 120 -3.34 -13.72 -9.13
N GLN A 121 -4.12 -14.79 -8.91
CA GLN A 121 -4.38 -15.30 -7.57
C GLN A 121 -3.07 -15.65 -6.84
N GLN A 122 -2.17 -16.39 -7.50
CA GLN A 122 -0.87 -16.77 -6.95
C GLN A 122 0.00 -15.55 -6.62
N ALA A 123 0.01 -14.53 -7.49
CA ALA A 123 0.73 -13.28 -7.24
C ALA A 123 0.18 -12.53 -6.00
N LEU A 124 -1.15 -12.47 -5.84
CA LEU A 124 -1.80 -11.80 -4.69
C LEU A 124 -1.56 -12.52 -3.35
N GLU A 125 -1.28 -13.82 -3.37
CA GLU A 125 -0.93 -14.64 -2.19
C GLU A 125 0.59 -14.68 -1.93
N GLY A 126 1.37 -14.51 -2.99
CA GLY A 126 2.82 -14.53 -3.01
C GLY A 126 3.48 -13.21 -2.55
N GLU A 127 4.67 -12.97 -3.08
CA GLU A 127 5.51 -11.79 -2.80
C GLU A 127 5.93 -11.04 -4.07
N GLN A 128 5.58 -11.58 -5.24
CA GLN A 128 5.87 -10.98 -6.54
C GLN A 128 4.63 -10.35 -7.14
N ALA A 129 4.80 -9.16 -7.73
CA ALA A 129 3.75 -8.50 -8.49
C ALA A 129 3.55 -9.14 -9.87
N ILE A 130 2.36 -8.98 -10.42
CA ILE A 130 2.04 -9.31 -11.80
C ILE A 130 1.18 -8.20 -12.41
N VAL A 131 1.29 -7.98 -13.71
CA VAL A 131 0.52 -6.98 -14.43
C VAL A 131 -0.31 -7.65 -15.51
N LEU A 132 -1.60 -7.33 -15.55
CA LEU A 132 -2.49 -7.69 -16.65
C LEU A 132 -2.60 -6.51 -17.60
N LEU A 133 -2.27 -6.76 -18.86
CA LEU A 133 -2.51 -5.83 -19.95
C LEU A 133 -3.72 -6.32 -20.73
N THR A 134 -4.70 -5.44 -20.94
CA THR A 134 -5.92 -5.76 -21.68
C THR A 134 -6.20 -4.71 -22.75
N VAL A 135 -6.50 -5.13 -23.98
CA VAL A 135 -6.97 -4.20 -25.03
C VAL A 135 -8.42 -3.80 -24.71
N VAL A 136 -8.66 -2.56 -24.29
CA VAL A 136 -10.00 -2.11 -23.85
C VAL A 136 -10.72 -1.24 -24.88
N ALA A 137 -9.98 -0.67 -25.83
CA ALA A 137 -10.54 0.00 -26.99
C ALA A 137 -9.53 -0.02 -28.14
N ALA A 138 -10.01 -0.05 -29.38
CA ALA A 138 -9.16 0.01 -30.56
C ALA A 138 -9.94 0.50 -31.80
N ALA A 139 -9.20 0.92 -32.83
CA ALA A 139 -9.73 1.27 -34.14
C ALA A 139 -9.18 0.38 -35.26
N GLY A 140 -9.87 0.44 -36.42
CA GLY A 140 -9.49 -0.33 -37.61
C GLY A 140 -9.48 -1.85 -37.35
N PRO A 141 -8.53 -2.59 -37.95
CA PRO A 141 -8.43 -4.05 -37.80
C PRO A 141 -8.21 -4.50 -36.34
N TRP A 142 -7.60 -3.66 -35.51
CA TRP A 142 -7.29 -3.97 -34.10
C TRP A 142 -8.53 -4.07 -33.21
N ARG A 143 -9.72 -3.65 -33.68
CA ARG A 143 -11.00 -3.85 -32.97
C ARG A 143 -11.29 -5.30 -32.61
N THR A 144 -10.80 -6.23 -33.42
CA THR A 144 -10.96 -7.68 -33.19
C THR A 144 -10.13 -8.21 -32.03
N HIS A 145 -9.24 -7.38 -31.46
CA HIS A 145 -8.36 -7.75 -30.35
C HIS A 145 -8.84 -7.17 -29.00
N ILE A 146 -9.97 -6.46 -28.97
CA ILE A 146 -10.56 -5.98 -27.70
C ILE A 146 -10.87 -7.19 -26.81
N GLY A 147 -10.43 -7.13 -25.56
CA GLY A 147 -10.53 -8.21 -24.57
C GLY A 147 -9.34 -9.19 -24.58
N GLN A 148 -8.37 -9.03 -25.49
CA GLN A 148 -7.14 -9.84 -25.47
C GLN A 148 -6.20 -9.40 -24.34
N HIS A 149 -5.43 -10.37 -23.83
CA HIS A 149 -4.60 -10.25 -22.65
C HIS A 149 -3.12 -10.55 -22.92
N MET A 150 -2.29 -9.87 -22.15
CA MET A 150 -0.88 -10.22 -21.96
C MET A 150 -0.56 -10.05 -20.48
N LEU A 151 0.17 -11.01 -19.92
CA LEU A 151 0.66 -10.93 -18.54
C LEU A 151 2.13 -10.54 -18.54
N VAL A 152 2.52 -9.72 -17.58
CA VAL A 152 3.92 -9.38 -17.32
C VAL A 152 4.21 -9.62 -15.84
N HIS A 153 5.16 -10.51 -15.55
CA HIS A 153 5.67 -10.71 -14.20
C HIS A 153 6.57 -9.55 -13.78
N GLU A 154 6.73 -9.35 -12.47
CA GLU A 154 7.61 -8.32 -11.91
C GLU A 154 9.05 -8.36 -12.47
N GLY A 155 9.58 -9.55 -12.78
CA GLY A 155 10.90 -9.72 -13.40
C GLY A 155 10.97 -9.36 -14.89
N GLY A 156 9.88 -8.91 -15.51
CA GLY A 156 9.78 -8.54 -16.93
C GLY A 156 9.44 -9.70 -17.88
N ALA A 157 9.33 -10.92 -17.38
CA ALA A 157 8.89 -12.06 -18.18
C ALA A 157 7.43 -11.88 -18.61
N ALA A 158 7.17 -11.98 -19.91
CA ALA A 158 5.84 -11.85 -20.49
C ALA A 158 5.23 -13.20 -20.86
N ILE A 159 3.92 -13.34 -20.67
CA ILE A 159 3.12 -14.51 -21.08
C ILE A 159 2.00 -14.02 -22.00
N GLY A 160 1.86 -14.68 -23.14
CA GLY A 160 0.95 -14.25 -24.20
C GLY A 160 1.52 -13.11 -25.04
N SER A 161 0.71 -12.58 -25.96
CA SER A 161 1.09 -11.45 -26.80
C SER A 161 -0.14 -10.67 -27.23
N LEU A 162 0.03 -9.38 -27.55
CA LEU A 162 -0.99 -8.56 -28.18
C LEU A 162 -0.65 -8.40 -29.67
N PRO A 163 -1.34 -9.10 -30.58
CA PRO A 163 -1.01 -9.15 -32.01
C PRO A 163 -1.51 -7.90 -32.76
N LEU A 164 -1.02 -6.72 -32.41
CA LEU A 164 -1.38 -5.47 -33.09
C LEU A 164 -0.74 -5.41 -34.49
N ALA A 165 -1.49 -5.83 -35.52
CA ALA A 165 -1.04 -5.90 -36.91
C ALA A 165 -0.35 -4.59 -37.36
N GLY A 166 0.79 -4.71 -38.05
CA GLY A 166 1.62 -3.56 -38.43
C GLY A 166 2.65 -3.13 -37.37
N MET A 167 2.64 -3.76 -36.19
CA MET A 167 3.70 -3.63 -35.18
C MET A 167 4.46 -4.94 -35.00
N THR A 168 5.79 -4.87 -34.88
CA THR A 168 6.60 -6.04 -34.57
C THR A 168 6.59 -6.31 -33.06
N GLN A 169 6.52 -7.59 -32.67
CA GLN A 169 6.58 -7.96 -31.24
C GLN A 169 7.90 -7.53 -30.59
N ALA A 170 8.99 -7.46 -31.36
CA ALA A 170 10.29 -6.97 -30.91
C ALA A 170 10.28 -5.49 -30.47
N VAL A 171 9.31 -4.69 -30.92
CA VAL A 171 9.13 -3.29 -30.50
C VAL A 171 8.02 -3.17 -29.46
N LEU A 172 6.88 -3.83 -29.70
CA LEU A 172 5.71 -3.70 -28.84
C LEU A 172 5.90 -4.33 -27.46
N THR A 173 6.48 -5.54 -27.39
CA THR A 173 6.66 -6.26 -26.11
C THR A 173 7.53 -5.47 -25.12
N PRO A 174 8.72 -4.95 -25.50
CA PRO A 174 9.51 -4.10 -24.61
C PRO A 174 8.77 -2.86 -24.11
N GLN A 175 8.03 -2.16 -24.98
CA GLN A 175 7.24 -0.98 -24.59
C GLN A 175 6.17 -1.35 -23.54
N LEU A 176 5.46 -2.46 -23.74
CA LEU A 176 4.43 -2.94 -22.83
C LEU A 176 5.02 -3.42 -21.49
N VAL A 177 6.19 -4.08 -21.50
CA VAL A 177 6.91 -4.48 -20.29
C VAL A 177 7.38 -3.25 -19.50
N GLU A 178 7.91 -2.23 -20.16
CA GLU A 178 8.27 -0.97 -19.50
C GLU A 178 7.03 -0.30 -18.88
N SER A 179 5.92 -0.26 -19.62
CA SER A 179 4.65 0.27 -19.11
C SER A 179 4.15 -0.51 -17.89
N ALA A 180 4.28 -1.84 -17.89
CA ALA A 180 3.96 -2.70 -16.74
C ALA A 180 4.86 -2.39 -15.53
N GLN A 181 6.16 -2.20 -15.71
CA GLN A 181 7.08 -1.83 -14.63
C GLN A 181 6.74 -0.46 -14.02
N ARG A 182 6.30 0.50 -14.84
CA ARG A 182 5.77 1.79 -14.36
C ARG A 182 4.51 1.61 -13.52
N ALA A 183 3.59 0.74 -13.93
CA ALA A 183 2.38 0.44 -13.17
C ALA A 183 2.69 -0.22 -11.82
N ILE A 184 3.64 -1.16 -11.76
CA ILE A 184 4.11 -1.77 -10.50
C ILE A 184 4.68 -0.70 -9.57
N SER A 185 5.55 0.16 -10.10
CA SER A 185 6.23 1.21 -9.32
C SER A 185 5.26 2.25 -8.78
N ALA A 186 4.28 2.66 -9.59
CA ALA A 186 3.23 3.60 -9.18
C ALA A 186 2.16 2.97 -8.27
N GLY A 187 2.05 1.64 -8.30
CA GLY A 187 1.01 0.87 -7.63
C GLY A 187 -0.41 1.20 -8.08
N LYS A 188 -0.56 1.72 -9.31
CA LYS A 188 -1.84 2.19 -9.86
C LYS A 188 -1.98 1.77 -11.33
N PRO A 189 -3.20 1.43 -11.78
CA PRO A 189 -3.46 1.15 -13.18
C PRO A 189 -3.42 2.43 -14.03
N HIS A 190 -3.15 2.27 -15.32
CA HIS A 190 -3.21 3.35 -16.31
C HIS A 190 -3.56 2.81 -17.72
N ILE A 191 -3.78 3.74 -18.65
CA ILE A 191 -3.98 3.42 -20.07
C ILE A 191 -2.67 3.71 -20.81
N GLU A 192 -2.09 2.70 -21.44
CA GLU A 192 -1.01 2.84 -22.42
C GLU A 192 -1.63 2.96 -23.82
N LYS A 193 -1.36 4.07 -24.52
CA LYS A 193 -1.86 4.29 -25.88
C LYS A 193 -0.85 3.80 -26.90
N ILE A 194 -1.29 2.91 -27.77
CA ILE A 194 -0.49 2.39 -28.87
C ILE A 194 -1.03 2.93 -30.19
N THR A 195 -0.14 3.50 -31.00
CA THR A 195 -0.47 3.99 -32.35
C THR A 195 0.32 3.20 -33.38
N GLY A 196 -0.37 2.70 -34.39
CA GLY A 196 0.22 1.94 -35.48
C GLY A 196 0.08 2.64 -36.83
N PRO A 197 0.48 1.94 -37.91
CA PRO A 197 0.25 2.40 -39.29
C PRO A 197 -1.23 2.66 -39.57
N GLU A 198 -1.51 3.47 -40.60
CA GLU A 198 -2.87 3.72 -41.10
C GLU A 198 -3.83 4.30 -40.06
N ASN A 199 -3.30 5.07 -39.10
CA ASN A 199 -4.07 5.69 -38.02
C ASN A 199 -4.81 4.66 -37.11
N ASN A 200 -4.33 3.41 -37.10
CA ASN A 200 -4.78 2.41 -36.14
C ASN A 200 -4.29 2.79 -34.74
N TRP A 201 -5.16 2.61 -33.75
CA TRP A 201 -4.82 2.86 -32.35
C TRP A 201 -5.46 1.82 -31.44
N ALA A 202 -4.83 1.59 -30.30
CA ALA A 202 -5.35 0.77 -29.22
C ALA A 202 -5.06 1.42 -27.86
N ASP A 203 -6.04 1.38 -26.98
CA ASP A 203 -5.88 1.70 -25.57
C ASP A 203 -5.72 0.40 -24.79
N ILE A 204 -4.55 0.24 -24.19
CA ILE A 204 -4.20 -0.92 -23.38
C ILE A 204 -4.36 -0.54 -21.91
N PHE A 205 -5.28 -1.19 -21.22
CA PHE A 205 -5.41 -1.06 -19.77
C PHE A 205 -4.33 -1.89 -19.09
N VAL A 206 -3.43 -1.21 -18.40
CA VAL A 206 -2.29 -1.80 -17.69
C VAL A 206 -2.62 -1.83 -16.21
N GLU A 207 -2.87 -3.02 -15.67
CA GLU A 207 -3.38 -3.20 -14.32
C GLU A 207 -2.39 -4.00 -13.44
N PRO A 208 -1.75 -3.36 -12.44
CA PRO A 208 -0.86 -4.05 -11.54
C PRO A 208 -1.63 -4.74 -10.41
N PHE A 209 -1.34 -6.03 -10.20
CA PHE A 209 -1.75 -6.81 -9.04
C PHE A 209 -0.57 -6.95 -8.09
N LEU A 210 -0.59 -6.15 -7.03
CA LEU A 210 0.48 -6.13 -6.05
C LEU A 210 0.16 -7.09 -4.90
N PRO A 211 1.15 -7.89 -4.45
CA PRO A 211 1.02 -8.63 -3.19
C PRO A 211 0.94 -7.66 -2.01
N ARG A 212 0.54 -8.19 -0.86
CA ARG A 212 0.57 -7.42 0.40
C ARG A 212 1.99 -6.90 0.66
N PRO A 213 2.16 -5.64 1.09
CA PRO A 213 3.46 -5.14 1.50
C PRO A 213 4.00 -5.99 2.66
N VAL A 214 5.30 -6.23 2.67
CA VAL A 214 5.94 -7.04 3.70
C VAL A 214 6.27 -6.15 4.90
N PHE A 215 5.97 -6.63 6.11
CA PHE A 215 6.37 -5.99 7.35
C PHE A 215 7.29 -6.92 8.13
N LEU A 216 8.59 -6.66 8.08
CA LEU A 216 9.63 -7.48 8.71
C LEU A 216 10.05 -6.88 10.05
N ILE A 217 9.74 -7.59 11.13
CA ILE A 217 10.07 -7.19 12.50
C ILE A 217 11.32 -7.93 12.93
N ALA A 218 12.42 -7.21 13.12
CA ALA A 218 13.65 -7.75 13.69
C ALA A 218 13.69 -7.47 15.20
N GLY A 219 13.62 -8.55 15.99
CA GLY A 219 13.42 -8.53 17.42
C GLY A 219 11.97 -8.84 17.77
N ALA A 220 11.75 -9.92 18.51
CA ALA A 220 10.44 -10.36 18.97
C ALA A 220 10.17 -9.89 20.41
N GLY A 221 10.60 -8.68 20.80
CA GLY A 221 10.38 -8.13 22.14
C GLY A 221 8.91 -7.81 22.48
N HIS A 222 8.68 -7.05 23.56
CA HIS A 222 7.32 -6.70 24.00
C HIS A 222 6.56 -5.80 23.02
N ILE A 223 7.26 -4.96 22.23
CA ILE A 223 6.66 -4.08 21.21
C ILE A 223 6.28 -4.86 19.95
N ALA A 224 6.97 -5.97 19.66
CA ALA A 224 6.79 -6.70 18.41
C ALA A 224 5.38 -7.28 18.26
N ALA A 225 4.78 -7.80 19.33
CA ALA A 225 3.45 -8.42 19.28
C ALA A 225 2.32 -7.43 18.91
N PRO A 226 2.14 -6.30 19.62
CA PRO A 226 1.14 -5.31 19.21
C PRO A 226 1.46 -4.72 17.83
N LEU A 227 2.74 -4.51 17.50
CA LEU A 227 3.14 -4.02 16.18
C LEU A 227 2.78 -5.00 15.06
N ALA A 228 3.01 -6.30 15.25
CA ALA A 228 2.61 -7.35 14.32
C ALA A 228 1.09 -7.38 14.11
N SER A 229 0.32 -7.23 15.19
CA SER A 229 -1.15 -7.23 15.13
C SER A 229 -1.69 -6.01 14.37
N ILE A 230 -1.19 -4.80 14.64
CA ILE A 230 -1.59 -3.59 13.89
C ILE A 230 -1.15 -3.71 12.42
N ALA A 231 0.07 -4.17 12.14
CA ALA A 231 0.52 -4.37 10.77
C ALA A 231 -0.35 -5.38 10.01
N HIS A 232 -0.73 -6.50 10.64
CA HIS A 232 -1.64 -7.47 10.05
C HIS A 232 -3.03 -6.88 9.78
N LEU A 233 -3.59 -6.13 10.75
CA LEU A 233 -4.85 -5.43 10.60
C LEU A 233 -4.83 -4.44 9.42
N MET A 234 -3.68 -3.79 9.20
CA MET A 234 -3.44 -2.89 8.06
C MET A 234 -3.05 -3.65 6.77
N ASN A 235 -3.30 -4.95 6.71
CA ASN A 235 -3.12 -5.82 5.55
C ASN A 235 -1.65 -6.01 5.09
N TYR A 236 -0.69 -5.84 5.99
CA TYR A 236 0.70 -6.24 5.73
C TYR A 236 0.89 -7.76 5.87
N SER A 237 1.82 -8.31 5.09
CA SER A 237 2.34 -9.65 5.28
C SER A 237 3.46 -9.61 6.32
N VAL A 238 3.14 -10.00 7.57
CA VAL A 238 4.05 -9.88 8.71
C VAL A 238 5.05 -11.04 8.76
N SER A 239 6.33 -10.72 8.90
CA SER A 239 7.41 -11.67 9.19
C SER A 239 8.12 -11.21 10.46
N VAL A 240 8.46 -12.13 11.37
CA VAL A 240 9.18 -11.79 12.61
C VAL A 240 10.45 -12.62 12.70
N THR A 241 11.57 -11.98 13.05
CA THR A 241 12.85 -12.66 13.32
C THR A 241 13.37 -12.35 14.72
N ASP A 242 13.90 -13.35 15.41
CA ASP A 242 14.60 -13.23 16.71
C ASP A 242 15.56 -14.42 16.89
N ASP A 243 16.65 -14.19 17.61
CA ASP A 243 17.65 -15.23 17.95
C ASP A 243 17.12 -16.25 18.97
N ARG A 244 16.01 -15.93 19.66
CA ARG A 244 15.41 -16.78 20.69
C ARG A 244 14.14 -17.44 20.18
N ALA A 245 14.19 -18.77 20.01
CA ALA A 245 13.04 -19.60 19.64
C ALA A 245 11.78 -19.39 20.50
N SER A 246 11.94 -19.14 21.80
CA SER A 246 10.81 -18.89 22.70
C SER A 246 10.10 -17.56 22.46
N PHE A 247 10.77 -16.61 21.80
CA PHE A 247 10.19 -15.32 21.47
C PHE A 247 9.52 -15.34 20.10
N ALA A 248 10.19 -15.82 19.05
CA ALA A 248 9.62 -15.92 17.70
C ALA A 248 8.73 -17.18 17.55
N SER A 249 7.61 -17.21 18.29
CA SER A 249 6.70 -18.36 18.35
C SER A 249 5.31 -18.05 17.80
N ARG A 250 4.59 -19.10 17.36
CA ARG A 250 3.22 -18.99 16.84
C ARG A 250 2.22 -18.51 17.90
N GLU A 251 2.45 -18.87 19.16
CA GLU A 251 1.63 -18.43 20.30
C GLU A 251 1.65 -16.90 20.45
N ARG A 252 2.82 -16.28 20.27
CA ARG A 252 2.98 -14.83 20.38
C ARG A 252 2.61 -14.07 19.12
N PHE A 253 2.72 -14.72 17.96
CA PHE A 253 2.49 -14.14 16.64
C PHE A 253 1.61 -15.07 15.78
N PRO A 254 0.32 -15.22 16.12
CA PRO A 254 -0.58 -16.12 15.40
C PRO A 254 -0.71 -15.73 13.92
N ASP A 255 -0.72 -14.43 13.64
CA ASP A 255 -0.98 -13.87 12.30
C ASP A 255 0.28 -13.67 11.44
N ALA A 256 1.46 -13.98 11.97
CA ALA A 256 2.71 -13.83 11.21
C ALA A 256 2.80 -14.88 10.10
N LYS A 257 3.04 -14.45 8.85
CA LYS A 257 3.28 -15.34 7.71
C LYS A 257 4.56 -16.17 7.92
N ARG A 258 5.62 -15.54 8.41
CA ARG A 258 6.92 -16.21 8.67
C ARG A 258 7.42 -15.91 10.08
N LEU A 259 7.94 -16.93 10.74
CA LEU A 259 8.67 -16.85 12.00
C LEU A 259 10.07 -17.40 11.75
N LEU A 260 11.06 -16.53 11.83
CA LEU A 260 12.45 -16.83 11.48
C LEU A 260 13.26 -16.85 12.78
N VAL A 261 13.76 -18.03 13.16
CA VAL A 261 14.61 -18.18 14.34
C VAL A 261 16.04 -18.35 13.89
N GLY A 262 16.92 -17.44 14.32
CA GLY A 262 18.33 -17.48 13.93
C GLY A 262 19.03 -16.16 14.24
N ASP A 263 20.30 -16.07 13.83
CA ASP A 263 21.03 -14.81 13.93
C ASP A 263 20.30 -13.71 13.13
N ILE A 264 20.13 -12.55 13.74
CA ILE A 264 19.34 -11.46 13.16
C ILE A 264 20.04 -10.90 11.92
N GLU A 265 21.37 -10.75 11.94
CA GLU A 265 22.12 -10.19 10.81
C GLU A 265 22.04 -11.12 9.59
N GLU A 266 22.31 -12.40 9.80
CA GLU A 266 22.24 -13.42 8.76
C GLU A 266 20.81 -13.53 8.20
N THR A 267 19.81 -13.56 9.07
CA THR A 267 18.40 -13.63 8.65
C THR A 267 18.01 -12.43 7.81
N LEU A 268 18.40 -11.22 8.20
CA LEU A 268 18.10 -10.00 7.46
C LEU A 268 18.81 -9.97 6.10
N ARG A 269 20.07 -10.41 6.02
CA ARG A 269 20.86 -10.48 4.77
C ARG A 269 20.25 -11.46 3.77
N ASN A 270 19.71 -12.57 4.25
CA ASN A 270 19.15 -13.64 3.42
C ASN A 270 17.64 -13.45 3.13
N TYR A 271 16.99 -12.46 3.74
CA TYR A 271 15.58 -12.17 3.48
C TYR A 271 15.42 -11.53 2.09
N PRO A 272 14.41 -11.94 1.28
CA PRO A 272 14.13 -11.32 -0.01
C PRO A 272 13.51 -9.92 0.19
N ILE A 273 14.35 -8.91 0.41
CA ILE A 273 13.93 -7.53 0.60
C ILE A 273 13.62 -6.90 -0.76
N THR A 274 12.41 -6.34 -0.89
CA THR A 274 11.93 -5.67 -2.11
C THR A 274 11.60 -4.19 -1.81
N PRO A 275 11.34 -3.37 -2.85
CA PRO A 275 10.79 -2.02 -2.69
C PRO A 275 9.45 -1.91 -1.95
N ARG A 276 8.81 -3.02 -1.58
CA ARG A 276 7.56 -3.07 -0.79
C ARG A 276 7.78 -3.55 0.65
N THR A 277 9.02 -3.87 1.01
CA THR A 277 9.38 -4.35 2.35
C THR A 277 9.61 -3.18 3.30
N HIS A 278 8.95 -3.24 4.46
CA HIS A 278 9.12 -2.33 5.57
C HIS A 278 9.82 -3.08 6.69
N ILE A 279 10.97 -2.59 7.13
CA ILE A 279 11.79 -3.25 8.13
C ILE A 279 11.83 -2.41 9.39
N VAL A 280 11.56 -3.04 10.53
CA VAL A 280 11.63 -2.39 11.84
C VAL A 280 12.59 -3.16 12.74
N LEU A 281 13.61 -2.47 13.23
CA LEU A 281 14.56 -3.00 14.20
C LEU A 281 14.06 -2.63 15.59
N VAL A 282 13.47 -3.60 16.28
CA VAL A 282 12.95 -3.49 17.66
C VAL A 282 13.72 -4.44 18.58
N THR A 283 15.05 -4.43 18.45
CA THR A 283 15.94 -5.38 19.13
C THR A 283 16.29 -4.94 20.56
N ARG A 284 16.78 -5.91 21.35
CA ARG A 284 17.11 -5.75 22.77
C ARG A 284 18.43 -5.04 23.07
N ALA A 285 19.35 -4.93 22.10
CA ALA A 285 20.70 -4.42 22.37
C ALA A 285 21.26 -3.55 21.23
N HIS A 286 22.11 -2.57 21.61
CA HIS A 286 22.77 -1.67 20.68
C HIS A 286 23.58 -2.42 19.62
N ALA A 287 24.26 -3.51 20.01
CA ALA A 287 25.05 -4.32 19.09
C ALA A 287 24.20 -4.96 17.98
N HIS A 288 23.00 -5.46 18.32
CA HIS A 288 22.09 -6.06 17.34
C HIS A 288 21.50 -5.02 16.38
N ASP A 289 21.27 -3.77 16.82
CA ASP A 289 20.81 -2.72 15.90
C ASP A 289 21.90 -2.34 14.89
N VAL A 290 23.16 -2.27 15.33
CA VAL A 290 24.30 -1.99 14.45
C VAL A 290 24.42 -3.10 13.39
N GLN A 291 24.41 -4.36 13.82
CA GLN A 291 24.42 -5.53 12.94
C GLN A 291 23.24 -5.52 11.96
N GLY A 292 22.03 -5.31 12.49
CA GLY A 292 20.81 -5.27 11.70
C GLY A 292 20.82 -4.16 10.65
N LEU A 293 21.20 -2.94 11.02
CA LEU A 293 21.34 -1.83 10.08
C LEU A 293 22.39 -2.12 9.01
N ARG A 294 23.56 -2.64 9.40
CA ARG A 294 24.62 -3.01 8.45
C ARG A 294 24.13 -3.99 7.39
N ALA A 295 23.27 -4.95 7.76
CA ALA A 295 22.71 -5.92 6.83
C ALA A 295 21.71 -5.31 5.81
N ILE A 296 20.98 -4.25 6.19
CA ILE A 296 19.82 -3.77 5.41
C ILE A 296 19.94 -2.35 4.88
N ILE A 297 20.97 -1.59 5.24
CA ILE A 297 21.08 -0.16 4.90
C ILE A 297 21.09 0.08 3.37
N ASP A 298 21.67 -0.86 2.63
CA ASP A 298 21.76 -0.85 1.17
C ASP A 298 20.60 -1.58 0.48
N SER A 299 19.67 -2.12 1.26
CA SER A 299 18.54 -2.85 0.71
C SER A 299 17.55 -1.91 0.01
N PRO A 300 16.73 -2.44 -0.91
CA PRO A 300 15.69 -1.65 -1.57
C PRO A 300 14.46 -1.37 -0.67
N ALA A 301 14.50 -1.69 0.63
CA ALA A 301 13.34 -1.54 1.52
C ALA A 301 12.68 -0.14 1.44
N ALA A 302 11.34 -0.13 1.39
CA ALA A 302 10.53 1.09 1.39
C ALA A 302 10.75 1.91 2.66
N TYR A 303 10.99 1.22 3.78
CA TYR A 303 11.12 1.82 5.10
C TYR A 303 12.11 1.03 5.94
N ILE A 304 12.99 1.74 6.63
CA ILE A 304 13.90 1.18 7.64
C ILE A 304 13.72 2.02 8.91
N GLY A 305 13.19 1.41 9.95
CA GLY A 305 13.02 2.06 11.24
C GLY A 305 13.85 1.36 12.31
N MET A 306 14.39 2.13 13.25
CA MET A 306 15.14 1.60 14.38
C MET A 306 14.63 2.21 15.68
N ILE A 307 14.25 1.35 16.62
CA ILE A 307 13.89 1.79 17.95
C ILE A 307 15.11 2.22 18.75
N GLY A 308 14.94 3.24 19.58
CA GLY A 308 15.96 3.61 20.55
C GLY A 308 15.73 5.01 21.10
N SER A 309 16.27 5.28 22.28
CA SER A 309 16.39 6.65 22.78
C SER A 309 17.33 7.45 21.88
N GLN A 310 17.22 8.78 21.88
CA GLN A 310 18.12 9.66 21.12
C GLN A 310 19.61 9.33 21.35
N ARG A 311 19.97 8.99 22.60
CA ARG A 311 21.33 8.59 22.96
C ARG A 311 21.75 7.27 22.30
N ARG A 312 20.87 6.26 22.28
CA ARG A 312 21.11 4.97 21.62
C ARG A 312 21.28 5.16 20.11
N VAL A 313 20.37 5.91 19.49
CA VAL A 313 20.42 6.24 18.07
C VAL A 313 21.75 6.91 17.70
N TRP A 314 22.13 7.94 18.45
CA TRP A 314 23.40 8.65 18.21
C TRP A 314 24.62 7.73 18.30
N ALA A 315 24.65 6.84 19.29
CA ALA A 315 25.76 5.89 19.46
C ALA A 315 25.86 4.91 18.27
N VAL A 316 24.73 4.39 17.81
CA VAL A 316 24.67 3.47 16.65
C VAL A 316 25.12 4.20 15.37
N PHE A 317 24.59 5.40 15.11
CA PHE A 317 24.92 6.16 13.91
C PHE A 317 26.38 6.59 13.88
N LYS A 318 26.93 6.99 15.03
CA LYS A 318 28.35 7.32 15.16
C LYS A 318 29.22 6.11 14.80
N LEU A 319 28.91 4.94 15.36
CA LEU A 319 29.69 3.73 15.09
C LEU A 319 29.62 3.34 13.60
N LEU A 320 28.42 3.32 13.01
CA LEU A 320 28.25 2.99 11.58
C LEU A 320 28.99 4.00 10.68
N HIS A 321 29.03 5.27 11.07
CA HIS A 321 29.79 6.28 10.35
C HIS A 321 31.30 6.07 10.47
N GLU A 322 31.80 5.72 11.65
CA GLU A 322 33.20 5.35 11.88
C GLU A 322 33.60 4.07 11.11
N GLU A 323 32.66 3.16 10.86
CA GLU A 323 32.81 1.99 9.99
C GLU A 323 32.78 2.32 8.48
N GLY A 324 32.58 3.60 8.11
CA GLY A 324 32.60 4.06 6.73
C GLY A 324 31.24 4.10 6.04
N ILE A 325 30.12 3.88 6.76
CA ILE A 325 28.80 4.12 6.19
C ILE A 325 28.59 5.63 6.05
N PRO A 326 28.30 6.12 4.85
CA PRO A 326 28.26 7.54 4.63
C PRO A 326 26.93 8.12 5.19
N PRO A 327 26.95 9.38 5.69
CA PRO A 327 25.81 9.95 6.41
C PRO A 327 24.50 9.95 5.63
N GLU A 328 24.55 10.10 4.30
CA GLU A 328 23.38 10.08 3.43
C GLU A 328 22.62 8.75 3.48
N LYS A 329 23.32 7.63 3.70
CA LYS A 329 22.68 6.33 3.88
C LYS A 329 22.01 6.23 5.25
N LEU A 330 22.50 6.94 6.27
CA LEU A 330 21.86 6.96 7.59
C LEU A 330 20.57 7.82 7.58
N LEU A 331 20.46 8.81 6.69
CA LEU A 331 19.29 9.69 6.59
C LEU A 331 18.00 8.97 6.21
N ARG A 332 18.08 7.81 5.54
CA ARG A 332 16.87 7.00 5.24
C ARG A 332 16.35 6.21 6.45
N VAL A 333 17.14 6.09 7.53
CA VAL A 333 16.76 5.33 8.73
C VAL A 333 15.93 6.22 9.65
N ARG A 334 14.71 5.78 9.96
CA ARG A 334 13.83 6.46 10.92
C ARG A 334 14.20 6.04 12.33
N ALA A 335 14.94 6.91 13.02
CA ALA A 335 15.47 6.65 14.35
C ALA A 335 15.55 7.96 15.18
N PRO A 336 14.88 8.07 16.34
CA PRO A 336 13.92 7.12 16.88
C PRO A 336 12.75 6.85 15.93
N ILE A 337 12.28 5.62 15.88
CA ILE A 337 11.20 5.17 15.01
C ILE A 337 9.83 5.71 15.45
N GLY A 338 8.95 6.04 14.50
CA GLY A 338 7.55 6.39 14.75
C GLY A 338 7.28 7.89 14.92
N LEU A 339 6.01 8.28 14.81
CA LEU A 339 5.55 9.64 15.09
C LEU A 339 5.53 9.93 16.59
N ASP A 340 5.81 11.17 16.96
CA ASP A 340 5.65 11.63 18.33
C ASP A 340 4.17 11.86 18.64
N LEU A 341 3.49 10.80 19.10
CA LEU A 341 2.11 10.87 19.60
C LEU A 341 2.06 10.98 21.14
N GLY A 342 3.21 11.08 21.81
CA GLY A 342 3.32 11.18 23.27
C GLY A 342 3.13 9.87 24.07
N GLY A 343 2.88 8.75 23.40
CA GLY A 343 2.65 7.45 24.05
C GLY A 343 3.92 6.71 24.46
N SER A 344 3.81 5.80 25.43
CA SER A 344 4.94 5.07 26.01
C SER A 344 4.70 3.57 26.25
N THR A 345 3.44 3.13 26.19
CA THR A 345 3.10 1.69 26.23
C THR A 345 3.53 0.99 24.93
N PRO A 346 3.77 -0.34 24.93
CA PRO A 346 4.10 -1.08 23.72
C PRO A 346 3.07 -0.90 22.59
N GLU A 347 1.79 -0.83 22.93
CA GLU A 347 0.67 -0.62 22.01
C GLU A 347 0.69 0.78 21.40
N GLU A 348 0.92 1.82 22.21
CA GLU A 348 1.05 3.19 21.71
C GLU A 348 2.29 3.37 20.84
N ILE A 349 3.42 2.77 21.22
CA ILE A 349 4.63 2.80 20.40
C ILE A 349 4.39 2.11 19.06
N ALA A 350 3.70 0.97 19.06
CA ALA A 350 3.31 0.28 17.83
C ALA A 350 2.41 1.18 16.94
N LEU A 351 1.46 1.90 17.54
CA LEU A 351 0.65 2.90 16.83
C LEU A 351 1.51 4.04 16.27
N CYS A 352 2.45 4.60 17.04
CA CYS A 352 3.38 5.63 16.57
C CYS A 352 4.16 5.17 15.32
N ILE A 353 4.65 3.94 15.32
CA ILE A 353 5.40 3.34 14.19
C ILE A 353 4.49 3.20 12.97
N MET A 354 3.32 2.58 13.13
CA MET A 354 2.40 2.34 12.02
C MET A 354 1.80 3.64 11.46
N ALA A 355 1.58 4.64 12.31
CA ALA A 355 1.16 5.98 11.89
C ALA A 355 2.24 6.66 11.03
N GLU A 356 3.51 6.57 11.42
CA GLU A 356 4.62 7.11 10.61
C GLU A 356 4.70 6.43 9.24
N ILE A 357 4.67 5.10 9.22
CA ILE A 357 4.76 4.33 7.99
C ILE A 357 3.61 4.67 7.05
N THR A 358 2.38 4.75 7.57
CA THR A 358 1.19 5.11 6.80
C THR A 358 1.28 6.53 6.26
N MET A 359 1.73 7.47 7.11
CA MET A 359 1.93 8.87 6.71
C MET A 359 2.92 8.95 5.55
N LEU A 360 4.08 8.29 5.65
CA LEU A 360 5.10 8.29 4.59
C LEU A 360 4.61 7.60 3.33
N HIS A 361 3.92 6.47 3.46
CA HIS A 361 3.37 5.72 2.32
C HIS A 361 2.41 6.56 1.46
N HIS A 362 1.61 7.42 2.10
CA HIS A 362 0.65 8.30 1.43
C HIS A 362 1.14 9.73 1.19
N GLY A 363 2.36 10.08 1.61
CA GLY A 363 2.86 11.46 1.55
C GLY A 363 2.07 12.44 2.44
N GLY A 364 1.50 11.95 3.53
CA GLY A 364 0.76 12.74 4.51
C GLY A 364 1.65 13.68 5.34
N SER A 365 1.03 14.70 5.94
CA SER A 365 1.74 15.68 6.77
C SER A 365 1.77 15.37 8.26
N GLY A 366 0.86 14.50 8.75
CA GLY A 366 0.65 14.26 10.18
C GLY A 366 -0.08 15.39 10.92
N VAL A 367 -0.48 16.46 10.23
CA VAL A 367 -1.26 17.57 10.79
C VAL A 367 -2.74 17.17 10.94
N PRO A 368 -3.46 17.62 11.99
CA PRO A 368 -4.89 17.34 12.13
C PRO A 368 -5.70 17.75 10.89
N MET A 369 -6.51 16.83 10.35
CA MET A 369 -7.31 17.11 9.14
C MET A 369 -8.29 18.28 9.34
N SER A 370 -8.73 18.55 10.57
CA SER A 370 -9.56 19.71 10.91
C SER A 370 -8.91 21.05 10.54
N GLU A 371 -7.57 21.12 10.52
CA GLU A 371 -6.83 22.32 10.13
C GLU A 371 -6.70 22.50 8.61
N SER A 372 -7.00 21.44 7.84
CA SER A 372 -7.04 21.53 6.36
C SER A 372 -8.34 22.16 5.84
N LEU A 373 -9.34 22.35 6.72
CA LEU A 373 -10.58 23.04 6.37
C LEU A 373 -10.29 24.55 6.24
N PRO A 374 -10.76 25.20 5.16
CA PRO A 374 -10.60 26.65 5.04
C PRO A 374 -11.31 27.34 6.22
N PRO A 375 -10.69 28.37 6.85
CA PRO A 375 -11.31 29.10 7.94
C PRO A 375 -12.62 29.74 7.45
N GLY A 376 -13.75 29.31 8.04
CA GLY A 376 -15.11 29.75 7.66
C GLY A 376 -16.05 28.67 7.11
N GLY A 377 -15.82 27.38 7.43
CA GLY A 377 -16.57 26.21 6.97
C GLY A 377 -18.08 26.20 7.25
N CYS A 378 -18.82 27.01 6.52
CA CYS A 378 -20.13 26.68 5.99
C CYS A 378 -20.19 27.36 4.61
N PRO A 379 -20.34 26.61 3.49
CA PRO A 379 -20.62 27.25 2.22
C PRO A 379 -21.93 28.00 2.40
N ARG A 380 -21.86 29.34 2.48
CA ARG A 380 -23.07 30.17 2.57
C ARG A 380 -23.97 29.73 1.43
N PRO A 381 -25.24 29.34 1.67
CA PRO A 381 -26.14 29.02 0.58
C PRO A 381 -26.12 30.22 -0.34
N ARG A 382 -25.85 29.99 -1.64
CA ARG A 382 -25.92 31.05 -2.65
C ARG A 382 -27.27 31.73 -2.44
N ARG A 383 -27.26 32.97 -1.96
CA ARG A 383 -28.47 33.79 -1.97
C ARG A 383 -28.87 33.86 -3.43
N HIS A 384 -29.87 33.08 -3.83
CA HIS A 384 -30.65 33.41 -5.00
C HIS A 384 -31.11 34.84 -4.75
N LEU A 385 -30.57 35.76 -5.54
CA LEU A 385 -31.12 37.09 -5.72
C LEU A 385 -32.50 36.89 -6.37
N LEU A 386 -33.48 36.54 -5.55
CA LEU A 386 -34.86 36.90 -5.83
C LEU A 386 -34.88 38.41 -5.74
N SER A 387 -34.90 39.05 -6.90
CA SER A 387 -35.26 40.45 -7.05
C SER A 387 -36.67 40.63 -6.50
N MET A 388 -36.78 40.98 -5.22
CA MET A 388 -37.99 41.54 -4.67
C MET A 388 -37.69 42.95 -4.17
N SER A 389 -38.46 43.87 -4.70
CA SER A 389 -38.37 45.31 -4.62
C SER A 389 -38.13 45.83 -3.21
N ARG A 390 -37.24 46.82 -3.12
CA ARG A 390 -37.08 47.72 -1.97
C ARG A 390 -38.44 48.21 -1.47
N ARG A 391 -38.73 47.96 -0.19
CA ARG A 391 -39.45 48.92 0.64
C ARG A 391 -38.66 49.13 1.92
N GLU A 392 -38.21 50.36 2.05
CA GLU A 392 -37.58 50.94 3.22
C GLU A 392 -38.45 50.71 4.45
N ARG A 393 -37.82 50.31 5.56
CA ARG A 393 -38.30 50.61 6.90
C ARG A 393 -37.09 50.84 7.79
N SER A 394 -36.88 52.11 8.14
CA SER A 394 -36.06 52.54 9.25
C SER A 394 -36.64 51.96 10.55
N CYS A 395 -35.79 51.41 11.40
CA CYS A 395 -36.14 51.14 12.80
C CYS A 395 -35.24 52.00 13.68
N ASP A 396 -35.88 53.03 14.24
CA ASP A 396 -35.42 53.93 15.30
C ASP A 396 -35.23 53.14 16.62
N PRO A 397 -34.12 53.31 17.36
CA PRO A 397 -33.86 52.53 18.59
C PRO A 397 -34.61 53.01 19.84
N SER A 398 -35.57 53.93 19.74
CA SER A 398 -36.15 54.64 20.91
C SER A 398 -37.53 54.17 21.40
N LEU A 399 -38.05 53.02 20.97
CA LEU A 399 -39.34 52.48 21.46
C LEU A 399 -39.19 51.09 22.10
N LEU A 400 -38.86 51.09 23.40
CA LEU A 400 -39.08 49.96 24.29
C LEU A 400 -40.07 50.37 25.39
N PRO A 401 -41.22 49.69 25.53
CA PRO A 401 -41.93 49.65 26.79
C PRO A 401 -41.74 48.31 27.50
N HIS A 402 -41.43 48.40 28.79
CA HIS A 402 -41.47 47.33 29.77
C HIS A 402 -42.85 46.67 29.89
N SER A 403 -42.89 45.33 29.90
CA SER A 403 -43.78 44.48 30.73
C SER A 403 -43.34 43.03 30.49
N GLY A 404 -42.95 42.25 31.50
CA GLY A 404 -43.86 41.59 32.44
C GLY A 404 -43.98 40.11 32.02
N ARG A 405 -43.24 39.22 32.69
CA ARG A 405 -43.32 37.75 32.50
C ARG A 405 -44.72 37.24 32.85
N PRO A 406 -45.19 36.19 32.16
CA PRO A 406 -45.74 35.05 32.89
C PRO A 406 -45.15 33.71 32.42
N THR A 407 -44.96 32.83 33.40
CA THR A 407 -44.57 31.41 33.32
C THR A 407 -45.66 30.54 32.68
N PRO A 408 -45.32 29.51 31.87
CA PRO A 408 -46.28 28.49 31.48
C PRO A 408 -46.46 27.43 32.60
N PRO A 409 -47.66 26.82 32.71
CA PRO A 409 -48.06 25.99 33.84
C PRO A 409 -47.59 24.54 33.74
N GLY A 410 -47.66 23.87 34.89
CA GLY A 410 -47.05 22.59 35.21
C GLY A 410 -47.60 21.36 34.47
N TYR A 411 -46.71 20.39 34.36
CA TYR A 411 -46.88 19.05 33.81
C TYR A 411 -46.69 18.02 34.93
N VAL A 412 -47.68 17.17 35.21
CA VAL A 412 -47.53 15.86 35.90
C VAL A 412 -48.82 15.02 35.64
N PRO A 413 -48.81 13.67 35.73
CA PRO A 413 -48.19 12.70 34.82
C PRO A 413 -49.22 11.70 34.24
N GLY A 414 -48.95 11.17 33.05
CA GLY A 414 -49.69 10.05 32.46
C GLY A 414 -48.74 8.92 32.08
N GLU A 415 -49.12 7.70 32.43
CA GLU A 415 -48.38 6.44 32.36
C GLU A 415 -47.76 6.14 30.98
N SER A 416 -46.50 5.72 30.96
CA SER A 416 -46.03 4.61 30.11
C SER A 416 -44.59 4.22 30.48
N THR A 417 -44.44 2.93 30.73
CA THR A 417 -43.24 2.19 31.12
C THR A 417 -42.08 2.33 30.13
N PRO A 418 -40.81 2.38 30.60
CA PRO A 418 -39.64 2.35 29.72
C PRO A 418 -39.40 0.95 29.13
N PRO A 419 -38.90 0.82 27.89
CA PRO A 419 -38.50 -0.46 27.32
C PRO A 419 -37.21 -1.00 27.97
N PRO A 420 -37.01 -2.33 28.04
CA PRO A 420 -35.93 -2.94 28.79
C PRO A 420 -34.57 -2.86 28.09
N CYS A 421 -33.54 -2.62 28.90
CA CYS A 421 -32.13 -2.79 28.55
C CYS A 421 -31.85 -4.27 28.19
N TYR A 422 -31.33 -4.51 26.99
CA TYR A 422 -30.83 -5.82 26.58
C TYR A 422 -29.61 -6.22 27.43
N THR A 423 -29.81 -7.23 28.28
CA THR A 423 -28.76 -8.01 28.93
C THR A 423 -28.64 -9.35 28.21
N MET A 424 -27.42 -9.76 27.87
CA MET A 424 -27.17 -11.08 27.26
C MET A 424 -27.44 -12.21 28.27
N PRO A 425 -28.00 -13.36 27.83
CA PRO A 425 -28.34 -14.47 28.72
C PRO A 425 -27.14 -15.37 29.05
N PRO A 426 -27.15 -16.06 30.20
CA PRO A 426 -26.14 -17.04 30.58
C PRO A 426 -26.37 -18.35 29.81
N ARG A 427 -25.29 -18.98 29.32
CA ARG A 427 -25.35 -20.34 28.77
C ARG A 427 -25.05 -21.39 29.86
N PHE A 428 -25.99 -22.32 29.93
CA PHE A 428 -26.08 -23.60 30.65
C PHE A 428 -24.78 -24.27 31.12
N ALA A 429 -24.82 -24.72 32.37
CA ALA A 429 -23.96 -25.75 32.95
C ALA A 429 -24.61 -27.14 32.82
N GLY A 430 -23.79 -28.19 32.66
CA GLY A 430 -24.22 -29.58 32.85
C GLY A 430 -23.19 -30.63 32.43
N PHE A 431 -22.33 -31.02 33.38
CA PHE A 431 -21.73 -32.36 33.64
C PHE A 431 -20.97 -33.12 32.51
N HIS A 432 -19.84 -33.82 32.68
CA HIS A 432 -19.11 -34.42 33.82
C HIS A 432 -17.69 -34.79 33.31
N GLY A 433 -16.65 -34.72 34.15
CA GLY A 433 -15.33 -35.28 33.79
C GLY A 433 -14.15 -34.81 34.64
N ALA A 434 -14.27 -34.86 35.96
CA ALA A 434 -13.19 -34.52 36.88
C ALA A 434 -12.09 -35.60 36.88
N ARG A 435 -10.85 -35.22 36.59
CA ARG A 435 -9.65 -35.88 37.15
C ARG A 435 -8.78 -34.84 37.81
N THR A 436 -8.75 -34.94 39.13
CA THR A 436 -7.91 -34.22 40.08
C THR A 436 -6.44 -34.54 39.87
N TYR A 437 -5.57 -33.54 39.67
CA TYR A 437 -4.13 -33.71 39.84
C TYR A 437 -3.68 -32.99 41.12
N ARG A 438 -3.31 -33.79 42.13
CA ARG A 438 -2.67 -33.34 43.37
C ARG A 438 -1.18 -33.09 43.11
N PRO A 439 -0.55 -32.09 43.74
CA PRO A 439 0.90 -32.01 43.80
C PRO A 439 1.41 -33.00 44.86
N ARG A 440 2.26 -33.95 44.47
CA ARG A 440 3.04 -34.77 45.42
C ARG A 440 4.43 -34.18 45.60
N ARG A 441 4.79 -33.94 46.86
CA ARG A 441 6.15 -33.70 47.35
C ARG A 441 6.93 -35.03 47.45
N HIS A 442 8.23 -34.95 47.10
CA HIS A 442 9.41 -35.70 47.61
C HIS A 442 9.46 -37.24 47.42
N PRO A 443 10.67 -37.87 47.33
CA PRO A 443 11.85 -37.60 48.15
C PRO A 443 13.24 -37.62 47.49
N GLU A 444 14.19 -37.14 48.30
CA GLU A 444 15.64 -37.36 48.24
C GLU A 444 16.00 -38.85 48.27
N ASN A 445 17.14 -39.19 47.64
CA ASN A 445 18.20 -40.14 48.05
C ASN A 445 18.97 -40.55 46.78
N HIS A 446 20.25 -40.25 46.60
CA HIS A 446 21.48 -40.53 47.38
C HIS A 446 22.36 -41.51 46.57
N ALA A 447 23.66 -41.22 46.63
CA ALA A 447 24.81 -42.05 46.28
C ALA A 447 25.12 -42.24 44.78
N GLY A 448 26.31 -41.91 44.28
CA GLY A 448 27.49 -41.36 44.93
C GLY A 448 28.74 -41.58 44.09
N ARG A 449 29.75 -40.76 44.39
CA ARG A 449 31.22 -41.00 44.26
C ARG A 449 31.76 -41.12 42.81
N SER A 450 32.95 -40.63 42.47
CA SER A 450 34.04 -39.93 43.16
C SER A 450 35.15 -39.67 42.13
N GLY A 451 35.99 -38.65 42.35
CA GLY A 451 37.33 -38.53 41.75
C GLY A 451 37.62 -37.12 41.24
N HIS A 452 38.02 -36.19 42.11
CA HIS A 452 39.43 -35.76 42.31
C HIS A 452 39.97 -34.79 41.23
N SER A 453 39.82 -33.49 41.50
CA SER A 453 40.80 -32.38 41.61
C SER A 453 42.32 -32.67 41.43
N PRO A 454 43.23 -31.66 41.44
CA PRO A 454 43.15 -30.20 41.16
C PRO A 454 44.38 -29.62 40.39
N GLY A 455 44.36 -28.29 40.14
CA GLY A 455 45.56 -27.44 40.01
C GLY A 455 45.16 -25.98 39.71
N HIS A 456 45.08 -25.07 40.70
CA HIS A 456 46.10 -24.04 41.05
C HIS A 456 46.68 -23.31 39.82
N SER A 457 46.70 -21.98 39.72
CA SER A 457 47.26 -21.04 40.70
C SER A 457 46.81 -19.58 40.50
N THR A 458 46.79 -18.89 41.63
CA THR A 458 46.70 -17.46 41.94
C THR A 458 47.85 -16.60 41.38
N ILE A 459 47.62 -15.27 41.31
CA ILE A 459 48.47 -14.08 41.57
C ILE A 459 47.75 -12.91 40.84
N GLY A 460 47.50 -11.70 41.36
CA GLY A 460 47.94 -10.97 42.54
C GLY A 460 48.26 -9.51 42.14
N ASN A 461 47.71 -8.54 42.90
CA ASN A 461 48.14 -7.13 43.05
C ASN A 461 47.90 -6.13 41.89
N SER A 462 47.73 -4.82 42.07
CA SER A 462 47.43 -3.89 43.18
C SER A 462 47.59 -2.44 42.64
N LEU A 463 46.75 -1.47 43.08
CA LEU A 463 47.03 -0.01 43.26
C LEU A 463 47.42 0.79 41.97
N ASP A 464 47.19 2.10 41.77
CA ASP A 464 47.01 3.24 42.66
C ASP A 464 46.35 4.43 41.90
N ARG A 465 45.91 5.42 42.67
CA ARG A 465 45.27 6.70 42.34
C ARG A 465 46.14 7.66 41.51
N ARG A 466 45.50 8.57 40.76
CA ARG A 466 45.67 10.06 40.88
C ARG A 466 44.77 10.86 39.91
N SER A 467 44.42 12.04 40.40
CA SER A 467 43.46 13.04 39.95
C SER A 467 44.05 14.13 39.03
N ALA A 468 43.28 14.50 37.98
CA ALA A 468 43.04 15.84 37.34
C ALA A 468 44.26 16.72 36.89
N PRO A 469 44.15 17.64 35.88
CA PRO A 469 43.08 18.62 35.72
C PRO A 469 42.57 18.93 34.30
N ALA A 470 41.48 19.70 34.29
CA ALA A 470 40.69 20.18 33.16
C ALA A 470 41.46 21.00 32.11
N ARG A 471 41.09 20.84 30.82
CA ARG A 471 41.23 21.90 29.80
C ARG A 471 40.21 21.77 28.66
N LYS A 472 39.35 22.80 28.59
CA LYS A 472 38.63 23.36 27.43
C LYS A 472 37.72 22.45 26.60
N LYS A 473 36.44 22.43 27.00
CA LYS A 473 35.29 22.27 26.10
C LYS A 473 35.35 23.36 25.02
N ARG A 474 35.45 22.96 23.75
CA ARG A 474 34.94 23.76 22.62
C ARG A 474 33.85 22.94 21.93
N SER A 475 32.69 23.57 21.88
CA SER A 475 31.46 23.18 21.24
C SER A 475 31.64 22.86 19.76
N LEU A 476 31.24 21.65 19.37
CA LEU A 476 30.79 21.32 18.02
C LEU A 476 29.37 20.78 18.16
N LEU A 477 28.44 21.72 18.38
CA LEU A 477 27.01 21.50 18.13
C LEU A 477 26.82 21.58 16.62
N LEU A 478 26.97 20.45 15.91
CA LEU A 478 26.27 20.29 14.65
C LEU A 478 24.89 19.75 15.00
N ALA A 479 23.90 20.64 14.97
CA ALA A 479 22.51 20.28 15.11
C ALA A 479 22.09 19.44 13.88
N TYR A 480 21.86 18.14 14.09
CA TYR A 480 20.99 17.37 13.22
C TYR A 480 19.55 17.77 13.52
N SER A 481 19.18 18.98 13.11
CA SER A 481 17.81 19.44 13.09
C SER A 481 17.16 18.90 11.82
N TYR A 482 16.17 18.02 11.97
CA TYR A 482 15.20 17.77 10.89
C TYR A 482 14.59 19.12 10.49
N PRO A 483 14.60 19.54 9.22
CA PRO A 483 13.89 20.74 8.83
C PRO A 483 12.39 20.50 9.01
N ALA A 484 11.79 21.24 9.94
CA ALA A 484 10.35 21.43 10.01
C ALA A 484 9.85 21.95 8.66
N ALA A 485 8.71 21.43 8.22
CA ALA A 485 8.09 21.72 6.94
C ALA A 485 7.97 23.23 6.66
N HIS A 486 8.82 23.74 5.77
CA HIS A 486 8.62 25.04 5.12
C HIS A 486 7.81 24.84 3.84
N ARG A 487 6.72 25.60 3.73
CA ARG A 487 5.78 25.69 2.60
C ARG A 487 6.49 25.72 1.24
N PRO A 488 6.05 24.95 0.22
CA PRO A 488 6.52 25.18 -1.14
C PRO A 488 5.81 26.40 -1.74
N PHE A 489 6.60 27.39 -2.14
CA PHE A 489 6.19 28.46 -3.04
C PHE A 489 5.81 27.82 -4.39
N ARG A 490 4.59 28.05 -4.87
CA ARG A 490 4.15 27.67 -6.22
C ARG A 490 4.93 28.50 -7.25
N SER A 491 5.69 27.86 -8.12
CA SER A 491 6.08 28.43 -9.41
C SER A 491 5.21 27.81 -10.52
N THR A 492 4.44 28.66 -11.19
CA THR A 492 3.73 28.37 -12.43
C THR A 492 4.71 28.35 -13.61
N PRO A 493 4.59 27.44 -14.60
CA PRO A 493 5.29 27.62 -15.86
C PRO A 493 4.45 28.49 -16.80
N ALA A 494 5.05 29.59 -17.26
CA ALA A 494 4.52 30.42 -18.34
C ALA A 494 5.12 29.98 -19.69
N HIS A 495 4.26 29.93 -20.70
CA HIS A 495 4.61 29.76 -22.11
C HIS A 495 5.29 31.01 -22.72
N SER A 496 6.33 30.80 -23.52
CA SER A 496 6.74 31.63 -24.69
C SER A 496 7.94 30.91 -25.35
N VAL A 497 7.84 30.24 -26.50
CA VAL A 497 7.85 30.74 -27.89
C VAL A 497 8.83 31.89 -28.15
N ASP A 498 10.00 31.58 -28.72
CA ASP A 498 10.55 32.14 -29.99
C ASP A 498 11.92 31.47 -30.27
N ARG A 499 12.12 30.68 -31.35
CA ARG A 499 12.57 31.09 -32.71
C ARG A 499 13.66 32.17 -32.65
N SER A 500 14.91 31.93 -33.08
CA SER A 500 15.27 31.96 -34.51
C SER A 500 16.78 31.74 -34.76
N ILE A 501 17.10 30.86 -35.71
CA ILE A 501 17.98 31.06 -36.90
C ILE A 501 19.51 31.25 -36.72
N ALA A 502 20.28 30.29 -37.29
CA ALA A 502 21.20 30.47 -38.46
C ALA A 502 22.12 29.22 -38.59
N LEU A 503 21.88 28.30 -39.52
CA LEU A 503 22.42 28.24 -40.89
C LEU A 503 23.95 28.04 -41.03
N ALA A 504 24.27 26.87 -41.61
CA ALA A 504 25.17 26.66 -42.74
C ALA A 504 26.62 26.16 -42.52
N ARG A 505 26.81 24.94 -43.06
CA ARG A 505 27.81 24.52 -44.07
C ARG A 505 29.22 24.08 -43.66
N ASN A 506 29.47 22.83 -44.09
CA ASN A 506 30.63 22.31 -44.82
C ASN A 506 31.83 21.73 -44.04
N ALA A 507 32.19 20.53 -44.50
CA ALA A 507 33.25 19.61 -44.09
C ALA A 507 34.67 20.15 -44.34
N PRO A 508 35.73 19.39 -43.93
CA PRO A 508 36.32 18.44 -44.87
C PRO A 508 36.79 17.10 -44.26
N ALA A 509 37.21 16.20 -45.16
CA ALA A 509 37.60 14.81 -45.00
C ALA A 509 39.14 14.59 -44.91
N LEU A 510 39.52 13.29 -44.89
CA LEU A 510 40.85 12.63 -45.07
C LEU A 510 41.53 12.22 -43.74
N ALA A 511 42.09 11.02 -43.55
CA ALA A 511 42.61 9.93 -44.39
C ALA A 511 42.48 8.58 -43.60
N GLY A 512 42.65 7.34 -44.08
CA GLY A 512 43.24 6.76 -45.28
C GLY A 512 44.08 5.52 -44.89
N SER A 513 44.01 4.44 -45.69
CA SER A 513 44.75 3.15 -45.65
C SER A 513 44.20 2.05 -44.74
N ALA A 514 44.19 0.76 -45.07
CA ALA A 514 44.37 -0.02 -46.31
C ALA A 514 44.07 -1.49 -45.94
N GLY A 515 43.65 -2.35 -46.88
CA GLY A 515 43.69 -3.79 -46.69
C GLY A 515 42.58 -4.58 -47.38
N ASP A 516 42.88 -5.09 -48.56
CA ASP A 516 42.06 -5.86 -49.50
C ASP A 516 41.67 -7.28 -49.04
N GLY A 517 40.65 -7.84 -49.71
CA GLY A 517 40.49 -9.29 -49.94
C GLY A 517 39.05 -9.81 -49.74
N LEU A 518 38.12 -9.65 -50.70
CA LEU A 518 37.76 -10.64 -51.74
C LEU A 518 37.61 -12.07 -51.17
N THR A 519 36.42 -12.69 -51.08
CA THR A 519 35.58 -13.13 -52.21
C THR A 519 34.24 -13.75 -51.72
N PRO A 520 33.23 -13.86 -52.60
CA PRO A 520 31.86 -14.26 -52.25
C PRO A 520 31.53 -15.73 -52.56
N VAL A 521 30.50 -16.21 -51.87
CA VAL A 521 29.80 -17.50 -52.05
C VAL A 521 29.11 -17.56 -53.43
N PRO A 522 29.03 -18.74 -54.06
CA PRO A 522 27.70 -19.34 -54.27
C PRO A 522 27.66 -20.89 -54.23
N ARG A 523 26.79 -21.44 -53.38
CA ARG A 523 25.69 -22.36 -53.76
C ARG A 523 24.77 -22.62 -52.56
#